data_AF-M5VAS1-F1
#
_entry.id   AF-M5VAS1-F1
#
_cell.length_a   1.000
_cell.length_b   1.000
_cell.length_c   1.000
_cell.angle_alpha   90.00
_cell.angle_beta   90.00
_cell.angle_gamma   90.00
#
_symmetry.space_group_name_H-M   'P 1'
#
loop_
_entity.id
_entity.type
_entity.pdbx_description
1 polymer ?
#
loop_
_entity_poly.entity_id
_entity_poly.type
_entity_poly.pdbx_seq_one_letter_code
_entity_poly.pdbx_strand_id
1 'polypeptide(L)'
;MNERVHLVKENDTLQRISAFYWGDWTLWPLLRDSNSYLIQKIGFDWPEKLKEGIALKIQMNLPTSDLDHTVVESDSYESLSLFYYSTEHFSERIRNENERRILRYSIGSRITIPALVDLRAFQAAKARIQTWL
;
A
#
# COMPACT_ATOMS: atom_id res chain seq x y z
N MET A 1 -1.85 -5.85 -16.22
CA MET A 1 -0.86 -4.85 -15.77
C MET A 1 -1.62 -3.64 -15.26
N ASN A 2 -1.68 -3.40 -13.94
CA ASN A 2 -2.39 -2.27 -13.33
C ASN A 2 -1.41 -1.38 -12.53
N GLU A 3 -0.37 -0.93 -13.21
CA GLU A 3 0.64 -0.02 -12.67
C GLU A 3 0.69 1.26 -13.52
N ARG A 4 0.94 2.40 -12.88
CA ARG A 4 1.21 3.67 -13.54
C ARG A 4 2.59 4.20 -13.15
N VAL A 5 3.16 5.03 -14.01
CA VAL A 5 4.38 5.77 -13.70
C VAL A 5 4.01 7.21 -13.38
N HIS A 6 4.46 7.69 -12.23
CA HIS A 6 4.40 9.08 -11.85
C HIS A 6 5.80 9.68 -11.93
N LEU A 7 5.96 10.75 -12.70
CA LEU A 7 7.17 11.57 -12.67
C LEU A 7 7.01 12.59 -11.55
N VAL A 8 7.92 12.52 -10.58
CA VAL A 8 7.97 13.42 -9.42
C VAL A 8 8.03 14.85 -9.92
N LYS A 9 7.20 15.72 -9.34
CA LYS A 9 7.17 17.16 -9.59
C LYS A 9 7.77 17.91 -8.42
N GLU A 10 7.97 19.21 -8.60
CA GLU A 10 8.38 20.10 -7.52
C GLU A 10 7.40 19.99 -6.33
N ASN A 11 7.96 19.83 -5.12
CA ASN A 11 7.23 19.69 -3.86
C ASN A 11 6.40 18.41 -3.69
N ASP A 12 6.58 17.40 -4.55
CA ASP A 12 5.98 16.09 -4.30
C ASP A 12 6.64 15.41 -3.10
N THR A 13 5.79 14.80 -2.28
CA THR A 13 6.20 13.89 -1.21
C THR A 13 5.48 12.57 -1.39
N LEU A 14 6.00 11.48 -0.82
CA LEU A 14 5.31 10.18 -0.91
C LEU A 14 3.88 10.25 -0.36
N GLN A 15 3.65 11.04 0.69
CA GLN A 15 2.33 11.29 1.26
C GLN A 15 1.41 12.02 0.28
N ARG A 16 1.90 13.08 -0.38
CA ARG A 16 1.12 13.84 -1.37
C ARG A 16 0.79 12.99 -2.59
N ILE A 17 1.74 12.21 -3.07
CA ILE A 17 1.53 11.28 -4.19
C ILE A 17 0.52 10.20 -3.80
N SER A 18 0.61 9.65 -2.60
CA SER A 18 -0.34 8.65 -2.09
C SER A 18 -1.76 9.22 -1.98
N ALA A 19 -1.92 10.42 -1.40
CA ALA A 19 -3.19 11.13 -1.42
C ALA A 19 -3.67 11.42 -2.84
N PHE A 20 -2.75 11.69 -3.75
CA PHE A 20 -3.09 11.99 -5.14
C PHE A 20 -3.73 10.79 -5.84
N TYR A 21 -3.10 9.61 -5.73
CA TYR A 21 -3.48 8.40 -6.43
C TYR A 21 -4.49 7.52 -5.72
N TRP A 22 -4.42 7.46 -4.39
CA TRP A 22 -5.21 6.53 -3.59
C TRP A 22 -6.27 7.24 -2.76
N GLY A 23 -6.22 8.57 -2.67
CA GLY A 23 -7.14 9.35 -1.81
C GLY A 23 -6.78 9.25 -0.33
N ASP A 24 -5.70 8.56 0.02
CA ASP A 24 -5.22 8.37 1.39
C ASP A 24 -3.70 8.56 1.45
N TRP A 25 -3.27 9.58 2.20
CA TRP A 25 -1.86 9.91 2.37
C TRP A 25 -1.11 8.91 3.25
N THR A 26 -1.83 8.18 4.13
CA THR A 26 -1.24 7.23 5.08
C THR A 26 -0.68 5.98 4.40
N LEU A 27 -1.05 5.76 3.14
CA LEU A 27 -0.60 4.63 2.33
C LEU A 27 0.82 4.79 1.76
N TRP A 28 1.50 5.90 2.04
CA TRP A 28 2.86 6.16 1.56
C TRP A 28 3.90 5.05 1.81
N PRO A 29 3.81 4.18 2.85
CA PRO A 29 4.75 3.06 2.98
C PRO A 29 4.65 2.06 1.82
N LEU A 30 3.46 1.83 1.27
CA LEU A 30 3.28 1.00 0.07
C LEU A 30 4.06 1.59 -1.11
N LEU A 31 3.95 2.90 -1.31
CA LEU A 31 4.65 3.59 -2.38
C LEU A 31 6.17 3.48 -2.19
N ARG A 32 6.65 3.57 -0.95
CA ARG A 32 8.06 3.41 -0.62
C ARG A 32 8.55 2.01 -0.99
N ASP A 33 7.88 0.97 -0.53
CA ASP A 33 8.33 -0.42 -0.72
C ASP A 33 8.28 -0.84 -2.19
N SER A 34 7.23 -0.43 -2.90
CA SER A 34 7.09 -0.65 -4.36
C SER A 34 8.22 -0.01 -5.18
N ASN A 35 8.90 0.99 -4.62
CA ASN A 35 9.98 1.73 -5.26
C ASN A 35 11.33 1.54 -4.55
N SER A 36 11.48 0.46 -3.77
CA SER A 36 12.72 0.10 -3.06
C SER A 36 13.95 -0.03 -3.95
N TYR A 37 13.79 -0.26 -5.27
CA TYR A 37 14.89 -0.22 -6.23
C TYR A 37 15.64 1.13 -6.26
N LEU A 38 15.01 2.22 -5.83
CA LEU A 38 15.64 3.53 -5.73
C LEU A 38 16.73 3.59 -4.65
N ILE A 39 16.73 2.65 -3.70
CA ILE A 39 17.80 2.52 -2.69
C ILE A 39 19.16 2.37 -3.40
N GLN A 40 19.22 1.58 -4.47
CA GLN A 40 20.44 1.36 -5.24
C GLN A 40 20.83 2.58 -6.10
N LYS A 41 19.87 3.46 -6.43
CA LYS A 41 20.11 4.60 -7.32
C LYS A 41 20.49 5.88 -6.57
N ILE A 42 19.84 6.17 -5.45
CA ILE A 42 19.96 7.46 -4.76
C ILE A 42 20.08 7.34 -3.23
N GLY A 43 20.17 6.11 -2.69
CA GLY A 43 20.43 5.83 -1.27
C GLY A 43 19.21 5.39 -0.47
N PHE A 44 19.41 4.89 0.75
CA PHE A 44 18.35 4.39 1.63
C PHE A 44 17.33 5.47 2.04
N ASP A 45 17.80 6.71 2.16
CA ASP A 45 17.05 7.94 2.42
C ASP A 45 16.46 8.56 1.14
N TRP A 46 16.28 7.77 0.08
CA TRP A 46 15.70 8.25 -1.18
C TRP A 46 14.36 9.00 -1.04
N PRO A 47 13.45 8.69 -0.09
CA PRO A 47 12.22 9.45 0.06
C PRO A 47 12.46 10.94 0.37
N GLU A 48 13.59 11.27 1.01
CA GLU A 48 13.98 12.65 1.33
C GLU A 48 14.76 13.31 0.18
N LYS A 49 15.22 12.51 -0.78
CA LYS A 49 15.99 12.92 -1.96
C LYS A 49 15.18 12.90 -3.25
N LEU A 50 13.85 12.92 -3.13
CA LEU A 50 12.94 12.99 -4.27
C LEU A 50 13.20 14.28 -5.07
N LYS A 51 13.73 14.11 -6.28
CA LYS A 51 13.96 15.18 -7.25
C LYS A 51 12.98 15.06 -8.40
N GLU A 52 12.68 16.20 -9.01
CA GLU A 52 11.83 16.27 -10.20
C GLU A 52 12.33 15.31 -11.29
N GLY A 53 11.39 14.66 -11.97
CA GLY A 53 11.67 13.72 -13.07
C GLY A 53 12.00 12.29 -12.64
N ILE A 54 12.13 11.99 -11.34
CA ILE A 54 12.24 10.60 -10.87
C ILE A 54 10.93 9.86 -11.18
N ALA A 55 11.04 8.70 -11.82
CA ALA A 55 9.92 7.82 -12.09
C ALA A 55 9.60 6.93 -10.89
N LEU A 56 8.37 7.03 -10.39
CA LEU A 56 7.81 6.16 -9.35
C LEU A 56 6.73 5.25 -9.95
N LYS A 57 6.79 3.97 -9.61
CA LYS A 57 5.74 2.99 -9.89
C LYS A 57 4.61 3.15 -8.88
N ILE A 58 3.40 3.29 -9.39
CA ILE A 58 2.16 3.43 -8.62
C ILE A 58 1.26 2.22 -8.89
N GLN A 59 0.96 1.45 -7.84
CA GLN A 59 -0.01 0.36 -7.91
C GLN A 59 -1.44 0.91 -7.99
N MET A 60 -2.22 0.48 -8.98
CA MET A 60 -3.60 0.96 -9.20
C MET A 60 -4.67 -0.07 -8.81
N ASN A 61 -4.24 -1.22 -8.30
CA ASN A 61 -5.11 -2.29 -7.81
C ASN A 61 -4.89 -2.49 -6.31
N LEU A 62 -5.55 -1.66 -5.50
CA LEU A 62 -5.54 -1.78 -4.05
C LEU A 62 -6.83 -2.47 -3.57
N PRO A 63 -6.79 -3.30 -2.51
CA PRO A 63 -7.98 -3.84 -1.88
C PRO A 63 -8.90 -2.71 -1.38
N THR A 64 -10.15 -2.73 -1.84
CA THR A 64 -11.19 -1.72 -1.51
C THR A 64 -12.36 -2.29 -0.70
N SER A 65 -12.31 -3.58 -0.43
CA SER A 65 -13.26 -4.31 0.38
C SER A 65 -12.50 -5.29 1.24
N ASP A 66 -13.12 -5.69 2.34
CA ASP A 66 -12.57 -6.73 3.20
C ASP A 66 -12.52 -8.07 2.46
N LEU A 67 -11.55 -8.90 2.84
CA LEU A 67 -11.35 -10.24 2.30
C LEU A 67 -11.29 -11.24 3.45
N ASP A 68 -11.81 -12.44 3.23
CA ASP A 68 -11.61 -13.57 4.14
C ASP A 68 -10.27 -14.25 3.84
N HIS A 69 -9.51 -14.56 4.89
CA HIS A 69 -8.32 -15.39 4.81
C HIS A 69 -8.43 -16.56 5.81
N THR A 70 -8.13 -17.77 5.35
CA THR A 70 -8.06 -18.97 6.21
C THR A 70 -6.63 -19.16 6.68
N VAL A 71 -6.40 -19.05 7.99
CA VAL A 71 -5.06 -19.10 8.57
C VAL A 71 -4.37 -20.44 8.33
N VAL A 72 -3.14 -20.39 7.87
CA VAL A 72 -2.22 -21.53 7.72
C VAL A 72 -1.01 -21.42 8.64
N GLU A 73 -0.24 -22.49 8.77
CA GLU A 73 0.86 -22.62 9.73
C GLU A 73 1.96 -21.55 9.57
N SER A 74 2.20 -21.10 8.34
CA SER A 74 3.25 -20.10 8.03
C SER A 74 2.80 -18.65 8.18
N ASP A 75 1.54 -18.39 8.57
CA ASP A 75 1.04 -17.02 8.60
C ASP A 75 1.54 -16.22 9.80
N SER A 76 2.02 -15.02 9.49
CA SER A 76 2.17 -13.92 10.42
C SER A 76 1.38 -12.71 9.89
N TYR A 77 1.11 -11.74 10.75
CA TYR A 77 0.42 -10.53 10.29
C TYR A 77 1.28 -9.75 9.27
N GLU A 78 2.59 -9.84 9.40
CA GLU A 78 3.57 -9.28 8.48
C GLU A 78 3.51 -9.99 7.12
N SER A 79 3.50 -11.33 7.09
CA SER A 79 3.39 -12.08 5.84
C SER A 79 2.06 -11.87 5.14
N LEU A 80 0.96 -11.76 5.90
CA LEU A 80 -0.37 -11.46 5.36
C LEU A 80 -0.42 -10.04 4.79
N SER A 81 0.15 -9.06 5.50
CA SER A 81 0.24 -7.69 4.99
C SER A 81 1.06 -7.65 3.69
N LEU A 82 2.19 -8.35 3.65
CA LEU A 82 3.01 -8.45 2.44
C LEU A 82 2.24 -9.11 1.29
N PHE A 83 1.51 -10.18 1.56
CA PHE A 83 0.76 -10.92 0.55
C PHE A 83 -0.42 -10.11 -0.02
N TYR A 84 -1.24 -9.51 0.83
CA TYR A 84 -2.46 -8.80 0.41
C TYR A 84 -2.23 -7.36 0.02
N TYR A 85 -1.24 -6.69 0.62
CA TYR A 85 -0.99 -5.26 0.43
C TYR A 85 0.35 -4.96 -0.22
N SER A 86 1.19 -5.95 -0.50
CA SER A 86 2.54 -5.76 -1.09
C SER A 86 3.51 -4.99 -0.19
N THR A 87 3.24 -4.89 1.11
CA THR A 87 4.10 -4.29 2.14
C THR A 87 3.79 -4.88 3.51
N GLU A 88 4.79 -5.04 4.37
CA GLU A 88 4.59 -5.52 5.75
C GLU A 88 4.04 -4.43 6.68
N HIS A 89 4.09 -3.16 6.28
CA HIS A 89 3.80 -2.00 7.15
C HIS A 89 2.36 -1.93 7.67
N PHE A 90 1.41 -2.66 7.07
CA PHE A 90 0.02 -2.69 7.50
C PHE A 90 -0.35 -3.95 8.31
N SER A 91 0.64 -4.69 8.82
CA SER A 91 0.43 -5.86 9.67
C SER A 91 -0.41 -5.54 10.92
N GLU A 92 -0.14 -4.42 11.58
CA GLU A 92 -0.91 -3.98 12.75
C GLU A 92 -2.38 -3.66 12.39
N ARG A 93 -2.66 -3.22 11.16
CA ARG A 93 -4.04 -3.00 10.71
C ARG A 93 -4.80 -4.33 10.69
N ILE A 94 -4.23 -5.36 10.07
CA ILE A 94 -4.82 -6.71 10.05
C ILE A 94 -4.95 -7.26 11.48
N ARG A 95 -3.92 -7.07 12.32
CA ARG A 95 -3.91 -7.52 13.71
C ARG A 95 -5.05 -6.90 14.52
N ASN A 96 -5.22 -5.58 14.42
CA ASN A 96 -6.24 -4.87 15.19
C ASN A 96 -7.66 -5.21 14.71
N GLU A 97 -7.86 -5.37 13.40
CA GLU A 97 -9.16 -5.80 12.83
C GLU A 97 -9.59 -7.17 13.37
N ASN A 98 -8.62 -8.06 13.64
CA ASN A 98 -8.86 -9.41 14.16
C ASN A 98 -8.68 -9.52 15.67
N GLU A 99 -8.96 -8.43 16.40
CA GLU A 99 -8.92 -8.39 17.87
C GLU A 99 -7.57 -8.89 18.45
N ARG A 100 -6.49 -8.73 17.68
CA ARG A 100 -5.13 -9.16 18.03
C ARG A 100 -5.03 -10.66 18.30
N ARG A 101 -5.86 -11.48 17.64
CA ARG A 101 -5.86 -12.95 17.75
C ARG A 101 -4.47 -13.53 17.44
N ILE A 102 -4.05 -14.54 18.19
CA ILE A 102 -2.76 -15.21 17.93
C ILE A 102 -2.94 -16.23 16.80
N LEU A 103 -2.35 -15.95 15.62
CA LEU A 103 -2.54 -16.76 14.41
C LEU A 103 -2.14 -18.23 14.57
N ARG A 104 -1.05 -18.52 15.30
CA ARG A 104 -0.59 -19.91 15.54
C ARG A 104 -1.64 -20.82 16.20
N TYR A 105 -2.57 -20.23 16.95
CA TYR A 105 -3.65 -20.96 17.63
C TYR A 105 -4.97 -20.95 16.85
N SER A 106 -4.94 -20.37 15.67
CA SER A 106 -6.11 -20.06 14.85
C SER A 106 -6.03 -20.72 13.48
N ILE A 107 -5.12 -21.67 13.28
CA ILE A 107 -4.95 -22.42 12.02
C ILE A 107 -6.28 -23.06 11.62
N GLY A 108 -6.67 -22.90 10.36
CA GLY A 108 -7.95 -23.35 9.81
C GLY A 108 -9.14 -22.42 10.08
N SER A 109 -8.99 -21.42 10.96
CA SER A 109 -10.02 -20.41 11.19
C SER A 109 -9.93 -19.27 10.17
N ARG A 110 -11.04 -18.54 10.00
CA ARG A 110 -11.08 -17.32 9.18
C ARG A 110 -10.70 -16.09 9.99
N ILE A 111 -9.95 -15.21 9.34
CA ILE A 111 -9.64 -13.85 9.78
C ILE A 111 -9.99 -12.87 8.65
N THR A 112 -10.24 -11.62 9.02
CA THR A 112 -10.56 -10.54 8.09
C THR A 112 -9.28 -9.83 7.65
N ILE A 113 -9.08 -9.70 6.35
CA ILE A 113 -8.09 -8.80 5.79
C ILE A 113 -8.83 -7.51 5.41
N PRO A 114 -8.68 -6.42 6.18
CA PRO A 114 -9.47 -5.21 5.95
C PRO A 114 -9.17 -4.58 4.59
N ALA A 115 -10.11 -3.79 4.06
CA ALA A 115 -9.83 -2.93 2.92
C ALA A 115 -8.58 -2.07 3.18
N LEU A 116 -7.70 -1.96 2.19
CA LEU A 116 -6.52 -1.11 2.30
C LEU A 116 -6.90 0.36 2.13
N VAL A 117 -7.88 0.62 1.27
CA VAL A 117 -8.35 1.97 0.96
C VAL A 117 -9.87 1.99 0.83
N ASP A 118 -10.50 3.08 1.30
CA ASP A 118 -11.93 3.28 1.11
C ASP A 118 -12.27 3.34 -0.39
N LEU A 119 -13.30 2.58 -0.80
CA LEU A 119 -13.70 2.49 -2.20
C LEU A 119 -14.09 3.87 -2.77
N ARG A 120 -14.82 4.70 -2.02
CA ARG A 120 -15.28 6.00 -2.51
C ARG A 120 -14.11 6.96 -2.68
N ALA A 121 -13.21 7.02 -1.69
CA ALA A 121 -11.99 7.81 -1.75
C ALA A 121 -11.12 7.39 -2.95
N PHE A 122 -10.95 6.09 -3.15
CA PHE A 122 -10.11 5.59 -4.24
C PHE A 122 -10.72 5.86 -5.62
N GLN A 123 -12.03 5.69 -5.79
CA GLN A 123 -12.72 6.01 -7.04
C GLN A 123 -12.69 7.50 -7.34
N ALA A 124 -12.87 8.36 -6.32
CA ALA A 124 -12.75 9.81 -6.47
C ALA A 124 -11.33 10.21 -6.91
N ALA A 125 -10.29 9.61 -6.32
CA ALA A 125 -8.90 9.82 -6.72
C ALA A 125 -8.66 9.39 -8.18
N LYS A 126 -9.15 8.21 -8.59
CA LYS A 126 -9.06 7.72 -9.97
C LYS A 126 -9.74 8.65 -10.97
N ALA A 127 -10.97 9.08 -10.67
CA ALA A 127 -11.73 9.99 -11.53
C ALA A 127 -11.01 11.33 -11.72
N ARG A 128 -10.44 11.88 -10.63
CA ARG A 128 -9.61 13.09 -10.73
C ARG A 128 -8.48 12.88 -11.72
N ILE A 129 -7.71 11.82 -11.58
CA ILE A 129 -6.56 11.56 -12.46
C ILE A 129 -6.97 11.43 -13.94
N GLN A 130 -8.11 10.82 -14.23
CA GLN A 130 -8.63 10.72 -15.61
C GLN A 130 -8.99 12.08 -16.22
N THR A 131 -9.28 13.09 -15.40
CA THR A 131 -9.63 14.44 -15.86
C THR A 131 -8.39 15.29 -16.19
N TRP A 132 -7.20 14.88 -15.72
CA TRP A 132 -5.92 15.57 -15.95
C TRP A 132 -5.04 14.92 -17.03
N LEU A 133 -5.57 13.90 -17.72
CA LEU A 133 -4.96 13.24 -18.88
C LEU A 133 -5.70 13.64 -20.15
#